data_AF-A0AAN6N792-F1
#
_entry.id   AF-A0AAN6N792-F1
#
_cell.length_a   1.000
_cell.length_b   1.000
_cell.length_c   1.000
_cell.angle_alpha   90.00
_cell.angle_beta   90.00
_cell.angle_gamma   90.00
#
_symmetry.space_group_name_H-M   'P 1'
#
loop_
_entity.id
_entity.type
_entity.pdbx_description
1 polymer ?
#
loop_
_entity_poly.entity_id
_entity_poly.type
_entity_poly.pdbx_seq_one_letter_code
_entity_poly.pdbx_strand_id
1 'polypeptide(L)'
;MHAESSVGSRNIYEDGDQHNYPRTEIEELTHHSGKNVKGMMPKDQMEEVDRQRAEEAERRRQERYKNDPLFRAEVHGNKPNKGARIDAELKAEEEAMLMKKKRKDSLVGKKM
;
A
#
# COMPACT_ATOMS: atom_id res chain seq x y z
N MET A 1 -55.27 -21.48 -5.67
CA MET A 1 -54.83 -21.18 -4.30
C MET A 1 -53.48 -20.49 -4.41
N HIS A 2 -53.40 -19.22 -4.04
CA HIS A 2 -52.16 -18.45 -4.06
C HIS A 2 -51.50 -18.57 -2.68
N ALA A 3 -50.27 -19.06 -2.64
CA ALA A 3 -49.49 -19.17 -1.42
C ALA A 3 -48.91 -17.78 -1.10
N GLU A 4 -49.57 -17.04 -0.23
CA GLU A 4 -49.13 -15.72 0.23
C GLU A 4 -48.36 -15.90 1.55
N SER A 5 -47.03 -15.82 1.48
CA SER A 5 -46.17 -15.90 2.67
C SER A 5 -46.25 -14.60 3.48
N SER A 6 -46.23 -14.69 4.81
CA SER A 6 -46.34 -13.54 5.74
C SER A 6 -45.20 -12.51 5.63
N VAL A 7 -44.20 -12.78 4.80
CA VAL A 7 -43.01 -11.95 4.59
C VAL A 7 -43.01 -11.24 3.22
N GLY A 8 -44.13 -11.27 2.48
CA GLY A 8 -44.28 -10.57 1.20
C GLY A 8 -43.89 -11.38 -0.03
N SER A 9 -44.02 -10.76 -1.21
CA SER A 9 -43.85 -11.40 -2.52
C SER A 9 -42.38 -11.76 -2.78
N ARG A 10 -42.12 -13.02 -3.15
CA ARG A 10 -40.77 -13.55 -3.43
C ARG A 10 -39.97 -12.73 -4.46
N ASN A 11 -40.67 -12.02 -5.34
CA ASN A 11 -40.11 -11.19 -6.40
C ASN A 11 -39.52 -9.86 -5.90
N ILE A 12 -39.75 -9.48 -4.64
CA ILE A 12 -39.25 -8.23 -4.02
C ILE A 12 -37.85 -8.45 -3.43
N TYR A 13 -37.50 -9.71 -3.14
CA TYR A 13 -36.15 -10.08 -2.77
C TYR A 13 -35.34 -10.31 -4.06
N GLU A 14 -34.91 -9.22 -4.70
CA GLU A 14 -33.81 -9.30 -5.67
C GLU A 14 -32.59 -9.88 -4.95
N ASP A 15 -32.02 -10.96 -5.51
CA ASP A 15 -30.82 -11.71 -5.07
C ASP A 15 -30.36 -11.39 -3.64
N GLY A 16 -30.88 -12.14 -2.68
CA GLY A 16 -30.72 -11.85 -1.25
C GLY A 16 -29.28 -11.56 -0.83
N ASP A 17 -28.97 -10.27 -0.64
CA ASP A 17 -27.88 -9.59 0.11
C ASP A 17 -26.47 -10.22 0.11
N GLN A 18 -26.20 -11.25 -0.67
CA GLN A 18 -24.97 -12.03 -0.66
C GLN A 18 -24.39 -12.11 -2.07
N HIS A 19 -23.77 -11.00 -2.48
CA HIS A 19 -22.88 -11.00 -3.64
C HIS A 19 -21.53 -11.62 -3.25
N ASN A 20 -21.14 -12.69 -3.96
CA ASN A 20 -19.80 -13.26 -3.82
C ASN A 20 -18.82 -12.47 -4.70
N TYR A 21 -18.20 -11.44 -4.14
CA TYR A 21 -17.20 -10.65 -4.85
C TYR A 21 -15.94 -11.50 -5.13
N PRO A 22 -15.36 -11.44 -6.33
CA PRO A 22 -14.09 -12.09 -6.61
C PRO A 22 -13.00 -11.52 -5.70
N ARG A 23 -12.06 -12.38 -5.29
CA ARG A 23 -10.99 -12.02 -4.35
C ARG A 23 -10.14 -10.83 -4.83
N THR A 24 -9.98 -10.68 -6.14
CA THR A 24 -9.27 -9.56 -6.76
C THR A 24 -9.95 -8.22 -6.49
N GLU A 25 -11.28 -8.17 -6.59
CA GLU A 25 -12.06 -6.97 -6.33
C GLU A 25 -12.03 -6.59 -4.85
N ILE A 26 -12.08 -7.57 -3.96
CA ILE A 26 -11.90 -7.36 -2.51
C ILE A 26 -10.50 -6.79 -2.20
N GLU A 27 -9.46 -7.28 -2.89
CA GLU A 27 -8.08 -6.80 -2.71
C GLU A 27 -7.89 -5.38 -3.26
N GLU A 28 -8.48 -5.05 -4.42
CA GLU A 28 -8.52 -3.68 -4.94
C GLU A 28 -9.26 -2.73 -4.01
N LEU A 29 -10.45 -3.12 -3.52
CA LEU A 29 -11.21 -2.36 -2.53
C LEU A 29 -10.42 -2.11 -1.25
N THR A 30 -9.68 -3.12 -0.76
CA THR A 30 -8.80 -2.98 0.42
C THR A 30 -7.70 -1.96 0.14
N HIS A 31 -7.06 -2.03 -1.02
CA HIS A 31 -5.95 -1.17 -1.41
C HIS A 31 -6.39 0.29 -1.62
N HIS A 32 -7.56 0.51 -2.23
CA HIS A 32 -8.07 1.85 -2.52
C HIS A 32 -8.77 2.50 -1.32
N SER A 33 -9.51 1.74 -0.52
CA SER A 33 -10.22 2.29 0.65
C SER A 33 -9.32 2.46 1.87
N GLY A 34 -8.21 1.72 1.94
CA GLY A 34 -7.36 1.63 3.13
C GLY A 34 -8.02 0.92 4.32
N LYS A 35 -9.20 0.34 4.14
CA LYS A 35 -9.94 -0.40 5.16
C LYS A 35 -9.80 -1.90 4.96
N ASN A 36 -9.74 -2.65 6.04
CA ASN A 36 -9.73 -4.11 5.98
C ASN A 36 -11.15 -4.64 5.68
N VAL A 37 -11.45 -4.80 4.39
CA VAL A 37 -12.73 -5.35 3.90
C VAL A 37 -12.79 -6.87 3.98
N LYS A 38 -11.65 -7.55 4.22
CA LYS A 38 -11.61 -8.98 4.54
C LYS A 38 -12.02 -9.15 6.01
N GLY A 39 -13.31 -9.27 6.29
CA GLY A 39 -13.94 -9.34 7.63
C GLY A 39 -13.48 -10.50 8.55
N MET A 40 -12.18 -10.67 8.75
CA MET A 40 -11.52 -11.76 9.48
C MET A 40 -11.28 -11.46 10.97
N MET A 41 -11.59 -10.25 11.45
CA MET A 41 -11.35 -9.81 12.83
C MET A 41 -12.58 -9.05 13.38
N PRO A 42 -12.79 -9.05 14.71
CA PRO A 42 -13.82 -8.23 15.36
C PRO A 42 -13.73 -6.75 14.94
N LYS A 43 -14.88 -6.09 14.76
CA LYS A 43 -14.96 -4.71 14.22
C LYS A 43 -14.04 -3.72 14.95
N ASP A 44 -13.95 -3.82 16.28
CA ASP A 44 -13.12 -2.93 17.09
C ASP A 44 -11.62 -3.11 16.81
N GLN A 45 -11.18 -4.35 16.53
CA GLN A 45 -9.79 -4.65 16.16
C GLN A 45 -9.49 -4.23 14.72
N MET A 46 -10.49 -4.22 13.85
CA MET A 46 -10.34 -3.75 12.46
C MET A 46 -10.06 -2.26 12.39
N GLU A 47 -10.77 -1.46 13.18
CA GLU A 47 -10.54 -0.01 13.21
C GLU A 47 -9.12 0.33 13.68
N GLU A 48 -8.63 -0.36 14.72
CA GLU A 48 -7.29 -0.13 15.25
C GLU A 48 -6.20 -0.54 14.25
N VAL A 49 -6.38 -1.68 13.56
CA VAL A 49 -5.45 -2.13 12.51
C VAL A 49 -5.45 -1.19 11.31
N ASP A 50 -6.61 -0.71 10.88
CA ASP A 50 -6.71 0.26 9.78
C ASP A 50 -6.04 1.59 10.14
N ARG A 51 -6.22 2.06 11.39
CA ARG A 51 -5.53 3.24 11.91
C ARG A 51 -4.02 3.07 11.92
N GLN A 52 -3.51 1.96 12.47
CA GLN A 52 -2.07 1.68 12.49
C GLN A 52 -1.47 1.62 11.08
N ARG A 53 -2.18 1.02 10.12
CA ARG A 53 -1.75 0.98 8.72
C ARG A 53 -1.71 2.36 8.07
N ALA A 54 -2.72 3.19 8.34
CA ALA A 54 -2.75 4.56 7.85
C ALA A 54 -1.59 5.39 8.41
N GLU A 55 -1.32 5.27 9.71
CA GLU A 55 -0.19 5.93 10.38
C GLU A 55 1.17 5.45 9.82
N GLU A 56 1.33 4.15 9.60
CA GLU A 56 2.56 3.60 9.01
C GLU A 56 2.75 4.06 7.57
N ALA A 57 1.68 4.07 6.78
CA ALA A 57 1.70 4.57 5.40
C ALA A 57 2.07 6.05 5.35
N GLU A 58 1.57 6.86 6.27
CA GLU A 58 1.94 8.26 6.40
C GLU A 58 3.40 8.42 6.83
N ARG A 59 3.85 7.70 7.86
CA ARG A 59 5.25 7.73 8.32
C ARG A 59 6.21 7.39 7.18
N ARG A 60 5.94 6.32 6.44
CA ARG A 60 6.75 5.91 5.28
C ARG A 60 6.76 6.99 4.20
N ARG A 61 5.62 7.64 3.95
CA ARG A 61 5.54 8.76 2.99
C ARG A 61 6.37 9.95 3.47
N GLN A 62 6.30 10.31 4.75
CA GLN A 62 7.09 11.39 5.35
C GLN A 62 8.60 11.09 5.31
N GLU A 63 9.01 9.85 5.59
CA GLU A 63 10.41 9.42 5.47
C GLU A 63 10.91 9.55 4.02
N ARG A 64 10.11 9.14 3.04
CA ARG A 64 10.44 9.33 1.62
C ARG A 64 10.54 10.81 1.26
N TYR A 65 9.65 11.66 1.76
CA TYR A 65 9.77 13.12 1.53
C TYR A 65 11.05 13.73 2.11
N LYS A 66 11.63 13.14 3.18
CA LYS A 66 12.88 13.62 3.77
C LYS A 66 14.11 13.11 3.02
N ASN A 67 14.08 11.84 2.57
CA ASN A 67 15.26 11.17 2.05
C ASN A 67 15.39 11.22 0.52
N ASP A 68 14.26 11.20 -0.19
CA ASP A 68 14.19 11.19 -1.64
C ASP A 68 13.91 12.62 -2.17
N PRO A 69 14.91 13.25 -2.83
CA PRO A 69 14.76 14.62 -3.33
C PRO A 69 13.79 14.72 -4.53
N LEU A 70 13.49 13.61 -5.24
CA LEU A 70 12.60 13.59 -6.40
C LEU A 70 11.14 13.36 -6.01
N PHE A 71 10.91 12.61 -4.93
CA PHE A 71 9.60 12.09 -4.57
C PHE A 71 8.51 13.15 -4.45
N ARG A 72 8.83 14.33 -3.90
CA ARG A 72 7.83 15.40 -3.75
C ARG A 72 7.35 15.94 -5.08
N ALA A 73 8.25 16.14 -6.04
CA ALA A 73 7.86 16.61 -7.37
C ALA A 73 7.01 15.56 -8.09
N GLU A 74 7.43 14.29 -8.05
CA GLU A 74 6.74 13.18 -8.71
C GLU A 74 5.32 12.96 -8.15
N VAL A 75 5.15 12.97 -6.83
CA VAL A 75 3.83 12.78 -6.19
C VAL A 75 2.85 13.89 -6.59
N HIS A 76 3.35 15.10 -6.81
CA HIS A 76 2.52 16.22 -7.25
C HIS A 76 2.41 16.35 -8.78
N GLY A 77 2.94 15.38 -9.56
CA GLY A 77 2.91 15.41 -11.02
C GLY A 77 3.81 16.48 -11.66
N ASN A 78 4.73 17.04 -10.89
CA ASN A 78 5.64 18.09 -11.33
C ASN A 78 6.98 17.51 -11.78
N LYS A 79 7.67 18.24 -12.66
CA LYS A 79 9.05 17.89 -13.03
C LYS A 79 10.01 18.28 -11.89
N PRO A 80 10.87 17.37 -11.40
CA PRO A 80 11.88 17.71 -10.39
C PRO A 80 12.85 18.77 -10.92
N ASN A 81 13.30 19.65 -10.04
CA ASN A 81 14.23 20.71 -10.39
C ASN A 81 15.63 20.13 -10.72
N LYS A 82 16.51 20.95 -11.32
CA LYS A 82 17.86 20.50 -11.69
C LYS A 82 18.68 20.03 -10.48
N GLY A 83 18.60 20.74 -9.35
CA GLY A 83 19.34 20.39 -8.13
C GLY A 83 18.94 19.03 -7.56
N ALA A 84 17.65 18.78 -7.37
CA ALA A 84 17.13 17.50 -6.85
C ALA A 84 17.52 16.32 -7.74
N ARG A 85 17.59 16.53 -9.06
CA ARG A 85 18.07 15.50 -10.01
C ARG A 85 19.55 15.20 -9.80
N ILE A 86 20.37 16.23 -9.62
CA ILE A 86 21.81 16.07 -9.35
C ILE A 86 22.01 15.39 -8.00
N ASP A 87 21.28 15.81 -6.96
CA ASP A 87 21.36 15.20 -5.63
C ASP A 87 20.97 13.71 -5.65
N ALA A 88 19.96 13.34 -6.45
CA ALA A 88 19.57 11.94 -6.65
C ALA A 88 20.66 11.13 -7.37
N GLU A 89 21.29 11.71 -8.41
CA GLU A 89 22.38 11.07 -9.15
C GLU A 89 23.62 10.86 -8.27
N LEU A 90 24.01 11.87 -7.50
CA LEU A 90 25.12 11.79 -6.55
C LEU A 90 24.89 10.71 -5.49
N LYS A 91 23.69 10.67 -4.87
CA LYS A 91 23.32 9.62 -3.92
C LYS A 91 23.42 8.23 -4.53
N ALA A 92 22.92 8.04 -5.75
CA ALA A 92 22.98 6.76 -6.44
C ALA A 92 24.42 6.33 -6.75
N GLU A 93 25.28 7.28 -7.14
CA GLU A 93 26.70 7.03 -7.40
C GLU A 93 27.45 6.65 -6.11
N GLU A 94 27.23 7.37 -5.02
CA GLU A 94 27.80 7.09 -3.71
C GLU A 94 27.39 5.71 -3.19
N GLU A 95 26.10 5.34 -3.29
CA GLU A 95 25.62 4.02 -2.90
C GLU A 95 26.25 2.91 -3.74
N ALA A 96 26.38 3.11 -5.05
CA ALA A 96 27.05 2.16 -5.93
C ALA A 96 28.53 1.98 -5.57
N MET A 97 29.24 3.07 -5.26
CA MET A 97 30.62 3.03 -4.77
C MET A 97 30.73 2.31 -3.42
N LEU A 98 29.85 2.61 -2.48
CA LEU A 98 29.82 1.97 -1.16
C LEU A 98 29.55 0.46 -1.28
N MET A 99 28.64 0.05 -2.17
CA MET A 99 28.37 -1.36 -2.45
C MET A 99 29.59 -2.05 -3.07
N LYS A 100 30.28 -1.42 -4.02
CA LYS A 100 31.54 -1.95 -4.59
C LYS A 100 32.60 -2.13 -3.51
N LYS A 101 32.75 -1.15 -2.61
CA LYS A 101 33.69 -1.22 -1.48
C LYS A 101 33.34 -2.35 -0.51
N LYS A 102 32.09 -2.44 -0.06
CA LYS A 102 31.62 -3.52 0.83
C LYS A 102 31.85 -4.91 0.21
N ARG A 103 31.57 -5.07 -1.09
CA ARG A 103 31.84 -6.32 -1.81
C ARG A 103 33.34 -6.65 -1.81
N LYS A 104 34.21 -5.68 -2.12
CA LYS A 104 35.67 -5.86 -2.09
C LYS A 104 36.15 -6.28 -0.70
N ASP A 105 35.68 -5.62 0.36
CA ASP A 105 36.07 -5.94 1.75
C ASP A 105 35.60 -7.34 2.16
N SER A 106 34.39 -7.75 1.77
CA SER A 106 33.87 -9.11 2.01
C SER A 106 34.65 -10.22 1.30
N LEU A 107 35.24 -9.92 0.14
CA LEU A 107 36.06 -10.86 -0.64
C LEU A 107 37.48 -10.99 -0.06
N VAL A 108 38.01 -9.95 0.58
CA VAL A 108 39.31 -9.98 1.25
C VAL A 108 39.24 -10.82 2.54
N GLY A 109 38.16 -10.72 3.32
CA GLY A 109 37.98 -11.52 4.53
C GLY A 109 37.67 -13.01 4.30
N LYS A 110 37.30 -13.41 3.07
CA LYS A 110 37.02 -14.82 2.70
C LYS A 110 38.27 -15.62 2.32
N LYS A 111 39.45 -14.98 2.27
CA LYS A 111 40.74 -15.60 1.88
C LYS A 111 41.62 -16.04 3.07
N MET A 112 41.08 -16.12 4.27
CA MET A 112 41.74 -16.72 5.44
C MET A 112 40.99 -17.95 5.90
#